data_AF-A0A414ZEE2-F1
#
_entry.id   AF-A0A414ZEE2-F1
#
_cell.length_a   1.000
_cell.length_b   1.000
_cell.length_c   1.000
_cell.angle_alpha   90.00
_cell.angle_beta   90.00
_cell.angle_gamma   90.00
#
_symmetry.space_group_name_H-M   'P 1'
#
loop_
_entity.id
_entity.type
_entity.pdbx_description
1 polymer ?
#
loop_
_entity_poly.entity_id
_entity_poly.type
_entity_poly.pdbx_seq_one_letter_code
_entity_poly.pdbx_strand_id
1 'polypeptide(L)'
;MKTNSEKESDQEDDQEERWPVRPYYKRELAEAYAPDISPVSALNRLAQWFKYNSRLSDALQQTGYKTRQQIFTSMQVELIFKYLGRP
;
A
#
# COMPACT_ATOMS: atom_id res chain seq x y z
N MET A 1 -6.23 0.94 35.58
CA MET A 1 -6.53 1.49 34.25
C MET A 1 -5.30 1.29 33.39
N LYS A 2 -5.29 0.30 32.48
CA LYS A 2 -4.16 0.12 31.55
C LYS A 2 -4.46 0.98 30.33
N THR A 3 -3.57 1.92 30.06
CA THR A 3 -3.65 2.93 29.02
C THR A 3 -3.59 2.29 27.64
N ASN A 4 -4.42 2.77 26.71
CA ASN A 4 -4.53 2.30 25.32
C ASN A 4 -3.25 2.54 24.48
N SER A 5 -2.22 3.16 25.06
CA SER A 5 -1.03 3.68 24.35
C SER A 5 0.10 2.67 24.18
N GLU A 6 0.15 1.59 24.96
CA GLU A 6 1.22 0.57 24.87
C GLU A 6 0.88 -0.56 23.89
N LYS A 7 -0.37 -0.65 23.40
CA LYS A 7 -0.79 -1.70 22.46
C LYS A 7 -0.67 -1.31 20.99
N GLU A 8 -0.54 -0.02 20.70
CA GLU A 8 -0.42 0.49 19.33
C GLU A 8 1.03 0.40 18.82
N SER A 9 2.04 0.60 19.69
CA SER A 9 3.46 0.52 19.31
C SER A 9 3.89 -0.87 18.85
N ASP A 10 3.50 -1.90 19.58
CA ASP A 10 3.94 -3.27 19.30
C ASP A 10 3.31 -3.82 18.00
N GLN A 11 2.12 -3.35 17.63
CA GLN A 11 1.43 -3.78 16.41
C GLN A 11 1.95 -3.08 15.15
N GLU A 12 2.37 -1.82 15.25
CA GLU A 12 2.96 -1.09 14.11
C GLU A 12 4.32 -1.68 13.72
N ASP A 13 5.15 -2.05 14.70
CA ASP A 13 6.45 -2.69 14.48
C ASP A 13 6.29 -4.06 13.78
N ASP A 14 5.32 -4.88 14.21
CA ASP A 14 5.03 -6.19 13.59
C ASP A 14 4.57 -6.06 12.12
N GLN A 15 3.79 -5.01 11.81
CA GLN A 15 3.34 -4.76 10.44
C GLN A 15 4.44 -4.20 9.54
N GLU A 16 5.34 -3.38 10.09
CA GLU A 16 6.48 -2.85 9.38
C GLU A 16 7.49 -3.95 9.02
N GLU A 17 7.68 -4.94 9.90
CA GLU A 17 8.48 -6.12 9.60
C GLU A 17 7.83 -7.03 8.55
N ARG A 18 6.49 -7.18 8.59
CA ARG A 18 5.76 -8.01 7.62
C ARG A 18 5.71 -7.41 6.22
N TRP A 19 5.55 -6.09 6.13
CA TRP A 19 5.46 -5.35 4.88
C TRP A 19 6.50 -4.22 4.82
N PRO A 20 7.81 -4.53 4.73
CA PRO A 20 8.84 -3.50 4.76
C PRO A 20 8.76 -2.58 3.53
N VAL A 21 9.23 -1.34 3.65
CA VAL A 21 9.29 -0.42 2.49
C VAL A 21 10.41 -0.85 1.55
N ARG A 22 10.05 -1.61 0.50
CA ARG A 22 10.94 -2.05 -0.58
C ARG A 22 10.20 -1.98 -1.92
N PRO A 23 10.86 -2.19 -3.06
CA PRO A 23 10.14 -2.35 -4.31
C PRO A 23 9.23 -3.59 -4.28
N TYR A 24 8.01 -3.44 -4.78
CA TYR A 24 7.02 -4.50 -4.90
C TYR A 24 6.46 -4.56 -6.31
N TYR A 25 6.09 -5.77 -6.75
CA TYR A 25 5.26 -5.88 -7.94
C TYR A 25 3.86 -5.35 -7.66
N LYS A 26 3.24 -4.70 -8.66
CA LYS A 26 1.89 -4.17 -8.54
C LYS A 26 0.88 -5.27 -8.22
N ARG A 27 1.07 -6.47 -8.79
CA ARG A 27 0.25 -7.65 -8.48
C ARG A 27 0.44 -8.11 -7.04
N GLU A 28 1.68 -8.18 -6.57
CA GLU A 28 2.02 -8.58 -5.20
C GLU A 28 1.29 -7.69 -4.17
N LEU A 29 1.36 -6.36 -4.33
CA LEU A 29 0.61 -5.45 -3.46
C LEU A 29 -0.91 -5.57 -3.63
N ALA A 30 -1.40 -5.71 -4.87
CA ALA A 30 -2.83 -5.83 -5.09
C ALA A 30 -3.43 -7.06 -4.39
N GLU A 31 -2.77 -8.21 -4.51
CA GLU A 31 -3.18 -9.46 -3.85
C GLU A 31 -3.03 -9.37 -2.33
N ALA A 32 -1.99 -8.68 -1.84
CA ALA A 32 -1.82 -8.42 -0.41
C ALA A 32 -2.99 -7.61 0.19
N TYR A 33 -3.41 -6.54 -0.49
CA TYR A 33 -4.50 -5.70 -0.04
C TYR A 33 -5.89 -6.33 -0.19
N ALA A 34 -6.03 -7.34 -1.05
CA ALA A 34 -7.31 -7.95 -1.37
C ALA A 34 -7.15 -9.47 -1.59
N PRO A 35 -6.78 -10.23 -0.55
CA PRO A 35 -6.41 -11.65 -0.67
C PRO A 35 -7.59 -12.55 -1.04
N ASP A 36 -8.82 -12.14 -0.70
CA ASP A 36 -10.03 -12.95 -0.89
C ASP A 36 -10.66 -12.83 -2.29
N ILE A 37 -10.07 -12.04 -3.20
CA ILE A 37 -10.60 -11.85 -4.55
C ILE A 37 -9.59 -12.25 -5.61
N SER A 38 -10.08 -12.55 -6.82
CA SER A 38 -9.21 -12.97 -7.91
C SER A 38 -8.10 -11.93 -8.20
N PRO A 39 -6.90 -12.34 -8.64
CA PRO A 39 -5.80 -11.42 -8.94
C PRO A 39 -6.16 -10.25 -9.87
N VAL A 40 -7.02 -10.51 -10.87
CA VAL A 40 -7.50 -9.47 -11.79
C VAL A 40 -8.40 -8.47 -11.07
N SER A 41 -9.29 -8.97 -10.21
CA SER A 41 -10.16 -8.13 -9.38
C SER A 41 -9.36 -7.32 -8.35
N ALA A 42 -8.31 -7.90 -7.77
CA ALA A 42 -7.41 -7.23 -6.84
C ALA A 42 -6.69 -6.06 -7.51
N LEU A 43 -6.13 -6.27 -8.72
CA LEU A 43 -5.52 -5.21 -9.53
C LEU A 43 -6.50 -4.08 -9.85
N ASN A 44 -7.72 -4.44 -10.24
CA ASN A 44 -8.77 -3.45 -10.51
C ASN A 44 -9.14 -2.66 -9.25
N ARG A 45 -9.22 -3.31 -8.09
CA ARG A 45 -9.50 -2.65 -6.81
C ARG A 45 -8.39 -1.66 -6.44
N LEU A 46 -7.12 -2.06 -6.53
CA LEU A 46 -5.98 -1.17 -6.30
C LEU A 46 -6.00 0.04 -7.25
N ALA A 47 -6.30 -0.18 -8.53
CA ALA A 47 -6.42 0.91 -9.50
C ALA A 47 -7.58 1.88 -9.16
N GLN A 48 -8.72 1.37 -8.69
CA GLN A 48 -9.83 2.22 -8.24
C GLN A 48 -9.44 3.04 -7.01
N TRP A 49 -8.72 2.48 -6.04
CA TRP A 49 -8.26 3.25 -4.88
C TRP A 49 -7.36 4.42 -5.28
N PHE A 50 -6.45 4.23 -6.23
CA PHE A 50 -5.64 5.33 -6.75
C PHE A 50 -6.51 6.38 -7.46
N LYS A 51 -7.52 5.95 -8.22
CA LYS A 51 -8.43 6.85 -8.93
C LYS A 51 -9.27 7.71 -7.98
N TYR A 52 -9.77 7.12 -6.89
CA TYR A 52 -10.64 7.82 -5.94
C TYR A 52 -9.86 8.62 -4.88
N ASN A 53 -8.59 8.29 -4.64
CA ASN A 53 -7.73 9.01 -3.72
C ASN A 53 -6.83 10.00 -4.49
N SER A 54 -7.35 11.20 -4.77
CA SER A 54 -6.63 12.24 -5.52
C SER A 54 -5.27 12.58 -4.91
N ARG A 55 -5.19 12.68 -3.57
CA ARG A 55 -3.93 12.98 -2.86
C ARG A 55 -2.86 11.91 -3.08
N LEU A 56 -3.24 10.63 -3.02
CA LEU A 56 -2.32 9.52 -3.33
C LEU A 56 -1.92 9.54 -4.81
N SER A 57 -2.88 9.73 -5.71
CA SER A 57 -2.62 9.82 -7.15
C SER A 57 -1.62 10.92 -7.47
N ASP A 58 -1.82 12.12 -6.93
CA ASP A 58 -0.94 13.28 -7.16
C ASP A 58 0.46 13.03 -6.59
N ALA A 59 0.55 12.45 -5.39
CA ALA A 59 1.83 12.10 -4.77
C ALA A 59 2.59 11.04 -5.61
N LEU A 60 1.90 10.00 -6.08
CA LEU A 60 2.49 8.99 -6.96
C LEU A 60 2.96 9.61 -8.28
N GLN A 61 2.17 10.51 -8.89
CA GLN A 61 2.57 11.20 -10.13
C GLN A 61 3.86 12.02 -9.94
N GLN A 62 4.03 12.69 -8.80
CA GLN A 62 5.25 13.44 -8.47
C GLN A 62 6.50 12.55 -8.38
N THR A 63 6.35 11.25 -8.09
CA THR A 63 7.45 10.28 -8.11
C THR A 63 7.73 9.68 -9.49
N GLY A 64 6.99 10.10 -10.53
CA GLY A 64 7.09 9.53 -11.88
C GLY A 64 6.33 8.21 -12.07
N TYR A 65 5.35 7.91 -11.21
CA TYR A 65 4.49 6.73 -11.37
C TYR A 65 3.82 6.70 -12.75
N LYS A 66 3.89 5.55 -13.42
CA LYS A 66 3.19 5.29 -14.69
C LYS A 66 2.15 4.20 -14.51
N THR A 67 0.93 4.41 -15.03
CA THR A 67 -0.17 3.43 -14.92
C THR A 67 0.20 2.02 -15.39
N ARG A 68 1.04 1.91 -16.43
CA ARG A 68 1.47 0.62 -17.02
C ARG A 68 2.66 -0.03 -16.32
N GLN A 69 3.32 0.65 -15.38
CA GLN A 69 4.46 0.07 -14.68
C GLN A 69 4.03 -1.13 -13.84
N GLN A 70 4.89 -2.15 -13.80
CA GLN A 70 4.63 -3.40 -13.10
C GLN A 70 5.23 -3.42 -11.69
N ILE A 71 6.17 -2.53 -11.40
CA ILE A 71 6.89 -2.46 -10.12
C ILE A 71 6.69 -1.06 -9.54
N PHE A 72 6.43 -0.98 -8.25
CA PHE A 72 6.52 0.26 -7.48
C PHE A 72 7.91 0.40 -6.88
N THR A 73 8.47 1.60 -6.92
CA THR A 73 9.72 1.91 -6.20
C THR A 73 9.45 1.97 -4.69
N SER A 74 10.50 1.89 -3.86
CA SER A 74 10.36 2.03 -2.41
C SER A 74 9.62 3.32 -2.01
N MET A 75 9.94 4.45 -2.67
CA MET A 75 9.24 5.73 -2.45
C MET A 75 7.75 5.65 -2.78
N GLN A 76 7.37 4.95 -3.87
CA GLN A 76 5.97 4.79 -4.24
C GLN A 76 5.23 3.87 -3.28
N VAL A 77 5.91 2.84 -2.77
CA VAL A 77 5.38 1.90 -1.77
C VAL A 77 5.14 2.61 -0.44
N GLU A 78 6.08 3.44 -0.01
CA GLU A 78 5.92 4.28 1.19
C GLU A 78 4.68 5.18 1.09
N LEU A 79 4.47 5.83 -0.08
CA LEU A 79 3.26 6.61 -0.32
C LEU A 79 2.00 5.74 -0.28
N ILE A 80 2.02 4.57 -0.90
CA ILE A 80 0.88 3.63 -0.87
C ILE A 80 0.53 3.25 0.57
N PHE A 81 1.52 2.86 1.38
CA PHE A 81 1.30 2.52 2.79
C PHE A 81 0.83 3.72 3.61
N LYS A 82 1.38 4.91 3.37
CA LYS A 82 0.95 6.13 4.04
C LYS A 82 -0.52 6.49 3.80
N TYR A 83 -1.04 6.24 2.60
CA TYR A 83 -2.41 6.63 2.23
C TYR A 83 -3.44 5.50 2.34
N LEU A 84 -3.04 4.24 2.19
CA LEU A 84 -3.93 3.06 2.22
C LEU A 84 -3.73 2.17 3.45
N GLY A 85 -2.70 2.42 4.26
CA GLY A 85 -2.24 1.50 5.30
C GLY A 85 -1.35 0.38 4.73
N ARG A 86 -0.65 -0.35 5.59
CA ARG A 86 0.04 -1.59 5.20
C ARG A 86 -1.04 -2.69 5.00
N PRO A 87 -0.87 -3.59 4.00
CA PRO A 87 -1.82 -4.66 3.73
C PRO A 87 -1.88 -5.75 4.82
#